data_AF-A0AAW4EN34-F1
#
_entry.id   AF-A0AAW4EN34-F1
#
_cell.length_a   1.000
_cell.length_b   1.000
_cell.length_c   1.000
_cell.angle_alpha   90.00
_cell.angle_beta   90.00
_cell.angle_gamma   90.00
#
_symmetry.space_group_name_H-M   'P 1'
#
loop_
_entity.id
_entity.type
_entity.pdbx_description
1 polymer ?
#
loop_
_entity_poly.entity_id
_entity_poly.type
_entity_poly.pdbx_seq_one_letter_code
_entity_poly.pdbx_strand_id
1 'polypeptide(L)'
;MRQTSRPLPASVPSCGHGHRPHIVTTSGAPTGHRLGTACPDLVHIECHRCGIATRPVPYDRAALAELRWTDPTLAHYRIPISHLARHRGEVLAELASTAPSTSIAA
;
A
#
# COMPACT_ATOMS: atom_id res chain seq x y z
N MET A 1 5.06 -9.00 11.10
CA MET A 1 4.75 -8.42 9.78
C MET A 1 5.79 -8.87 8.78
N ARG A 2 5.40 -9.27 7.57
CA ARG A 2 6.30 -9.74 6.51
C ARG A 2 6.13 -8.89 5.27
N GLN A 3 7.22 -8.62 4.56
CA GLN A 3 7.19 -7.93 3.27
C GLN A 3 7.81 -8.78 2.18
N THR A 4 7.22 -8.72 0.99
CA THR A 4 7.78 -9.28 -0.25
C THR A 4 7.79 -8.22 -1.33
N SER A 5 8.90 -8.14 -2.05
CA SER A 5 9.05 -7.25 -3.20
C SER A 5 9.21 -8.06 -4.49
N ARG A 6 8.68 -7.53 -5.58
CA ARG A 6 8.93 -8.02 -6.93
C ARG A 6 9.13 -6.83 -7.88
N PRO A 7 9.91 -6.97 -8.96
CA PRO A 7 10.01 -5.93 -9.98
C PRO A 7 8.63 -5.53 -10.52
N LEU A 8 8.49 -4.28 -10.94
CA LEU A 8 7.32 -3.84 -11.70
C LEU A 8 7.18 -4.66 -13.00
N PRO A 9 5.95 -4.99 -13.43
CA PRO A 9 5.72 -5.56 -14.75
C PRO A 9 6.31 -4.66 -15.84
N ALA A 10 6.82 -5.26 -16.92
CA ALA A 10 7.44 -4.51 -18.02
C ALA A 10 6.49 -3.52 -18.73
N SER A 11 5.18 -3.74 -18.61
CA SER A 11 4.13 -2.85 -19.13
C SER A 11 3.96 -1.56 -18.33
N VAL A 12 4.49 -1.48 -17.10
CA VAL A 12 4.35 -0.31 -16.23
C VAL A 12 5.60 0.57 -16.36
N PRO A 13 5.47 1.86 -16.72
CA PRO A 13 6.61 2.75 -16.91
C PRO A 13 7.45 2.91 -15.65
N SER A 14 8.77 2.93 -15.83
CA SER A 14 9.70 3.32 -14.77
C SER A 14 9.63 4.84 -14.54
N CYS A 15 10.00 5.28 -13.34
CA CYS A 15 10.04 6.70 -12.99
C CYS A 15 11.28 7.44 -13.51
N GLY A 16 12.20 6.77 -14.21
CA GLY A 16 13.45 7.36 -14.71
C GLY A 16 14.39 6.33 -15.32
N HIS A 17 15.39 6.80 -16.08
CA HIS A 17 16.38 5.93 -16.70
C HIS A 17 17.22 5.18 -15.65
N GLY A 18 17.29 3.85 -15.78
CA GLY A 18 17.99 2.99 -14.81
C GLY A 18 17.29 2.86 -13.45
N HIS A 19 16.07 3.36 -13.28
CA HIS A 19 15.28 3.17 -12.08
C HIS A 19 14.58 1.82 -12.12
N ARG A 20 14.57 1.11 -10.99
CA ARG A 20 13.94 -0.22 -10.84
C ARG A 20 12.87 -0.13 -9.76
N PRO A 21 11.66 0.37 -10.07
CA PRO A 21 10.56 0.36 -9.11
C PRO A 21 10.09 -1.07 -8.83
N HIS A 22 9.57 -1.28 -7.63
CA HIS A 22 9.09 -2.57 -7.15
C HIS A 22 7.66 -2.48 -6.66
N ILE A 23 6.92 -3.58 -6.83
CA ILE A 23 5.65 -3.82 -6.15
C ILE A 23 6.00 -4.50 -4.83
N VAL A 24 5.57 -3.90 -3.72
CA VAL A 24 5.81 -4.42 -2.37
C VAL A 24 4.47 -4.78 -1.75
N THR A 25 4.36 -6.02 -1.31
CA THR A 25 3.21 -6.53 -0.53
C THR A 25 3.64 -6.68 0.92
N THR A 26 2.81 -6.18 1.83
CA THR A 26 2.99 -6.28 3.26
C THR A 26 1.86 -7.09 3.85
N SER A 27 2.21 -8.19 4.52
CA SER A 27 1.27 -9.10 5.16
C SER A 27 1.42 -9.09 6.69
N GLY A 28 0.28 -9.26 7.35
CA GLY A 28 0.17 -9.34 8.80
C GLY A 28 0.06 -7.98 9.50
N ALA A 29 -0.42 -8.03 10.74
CA ALA A 29 -0.76 -6.84 11.52
C ALA A 29 0.48 -6.07 12.01
N PRO A 30 0.46 -4.73 11.96
CA PRO A 30 1.46 -3.90 12.64
C PRO A 30 1.27 -3.95 14.17
N THR A 31 2.30 -3.53 14.90
CA THR A 31 2.23 -3.38 16.37
C THR A 31 1.09 -2.44 16.76
N GLY A 32 0.26 -2.85 17.71
CA GLY A 32 -0.87 -2.06 18.20
C GLY A 32 -2.14 -2.14 17.34
N HIS A 33 -2.15 -2.96 16.27
CA HIS A 33 -3.38 -3.25 15.54
C HIS A 33 -4.41 -3.94 16.43
N ARG A 34 -5.67 -3.54 16.34
CA ARG A 34 -6.75 -4.05 17.19
C ARG A 34 -7.02 -5.53 16.90
N LEU A 35 -7.14 -6.34 17.95
CA LEU A 35 -7.55 -7.73 17.80
C LEU A 35 -8.97 -7.83 17.26
N GLY A 36 -9.20 -8.78 16.35
CA GLY A 36 -10.51 -9.00 15.71
C GLY A 36 -10.84 -8.03 14.57
N THR A 37 -10.01 -7.01 14.29
CA THR A 37 -10.23 -6.15 13.11
C THR A 37 -9.49 -6.69 11.89
N ALA A 38 -10.09 -6.48 10.71
CA ALA A 38 -9.51 -6.89 9.44
C ALA A 38 -8.10 -6.30 9.26
N CYS A 39 -7.18 -7.14 8.80
CA CYS A 39 -5.83 -6.76 8.42
C CYS A 39 -5.51 -7.39 7.06
N PRO A 40 -6.10 -6.89 5.96
CA PRO A 40 -5.77 -7.39 4.64
C PRO A 40 -4.32 -7.06 4.30
N ASP A 41 -3.77 -7.82 3.37
CA ASP A 41 -2.48 -7.50 2.78
C ASP A 41 -2.55 -6.15 2.08
N LEU A 42 -1.53 -5.33 2.31
CA LEU A 42 -1.40 -4.02 1.68
C LEU A 42 -0.33 -4.07 0.60
N VAL A 43 -0.59 -3.41 -0.52
CA VAL A 43 0.32 -3.28 -1.65
C VAL A 43 0.63 -1.83 -1.96
N HIS A 44 1.88 -1.56 -2.33
CA HIS A 44 2.31 -0.27 -2.88
C HIS A 44 3.38 -0.48 -3.94
N ILE A 45 3.58 0.53 -4.78
CA ILE A 45 4.72 0.62 -5.70
C ILE A 45 5.72 1.60 -5.13
N GLU A 46 7.00 1.25 -5.10
CA GLU A 46 8.07 2.13 -4.63
C GLU A 46 9.26 2.19 -5.59
N CYS A 47 9.97 3.31 -5.57
CA CYS A 47 11.31 3.41 -6.14
C CYS A 47 12.27 3.98 -5.09
N HIS A 48 13.16 3.11 -4.60
CA HIS A 48 14.16 3.50 -3.62
C HIS A 48 15.07 4.64 -4.10
N ARG A 49 15.43 4.64 -5.39
CA ARG A 49 16.26 5.70 -5.99
C ARG A 49 15.59 7.08 -6.00
N CYS A 50 14.26 7.13 -6.14
CA CYS A 50 13.50 8.38 -6.04
C CYS A 50 13.10 8.72 -4.61
N GLY A 51 13.16 7.77 -3.67
CA GLY A 51 12.65 7.96 -2.31
C GLY A 51 11.12 8.03 -2.21
N ILE A 52 10.37 7.62 -3.24
CA ILE A 52 8.91 7.73 -3.31
C ILE A 52 8.22 6.37 -3.41
N ALA A 53 6.99 6.31 -2.91
CA ALA A 53 6.08 5.18 -3.02
C ALA A 53 4.64 5.66 -3.27
N THR A 54 3.78 4.82 -3.82
CA THR A 54 2.33 5.09 -3.81
C THR A 54 1.77 4.90 -2.41
N ARG A 55 0.76 5.67 -2.01
CA ARG A 55 -0.02 5.40 -0.79
C ARG A 55 -0.51 3.94 -0.84
N PRO A 56 -0.28 3.13 0.21
CA PRO A 56 -0.69 1.74 0.25
C PRO A 56 -2.18 1.55 -0.02
N VAL A 57 -2.53 0.42 -0.62
CA VAL A 57 -3.92 0.00 -0.84
C VAL A 57 -4.10 -1.46 -0.45
N PRO A 58 -5.32 -1.90 -0.12
CA PRO A 58 -5.65 -3.32 -0.04
C PRO A 58 -5.28 -4.09 -1.30
N TYR A 59 -4.82 -5.33 -1.16
CA TYR A 59 -4.34 -6.16 -2.29
C TYR A 59 -5.41 -6.42 -3.35
N ASP A 60 -6.67 -6.58 -2.96
CA ASP A 60 -7.83 -6.67 -3.87
C ASP A 60 -8.03 -5.41 -4.73
N ARG A 61 -7.34 -4.31 -4.41
CA ARG A 61 -7.34 -3.04 -5.15
C ARG A 61 -5.96 -2.68 -5.70
N ALA A 62 -5.10 -3.66 -5.97
CA ALA A 62 -3.73 -3.45 -6.47
C ALA A 62 -3.66 -2.54 -7.72
N ALA A 63 -4.68 -2.57 -8.59
CA ALA A 63 -4.79 -1.70 -9.76
C ALA A 63 -4.73 -0.20 -9.40
N LEU A 64 -5.17 0.20 -8.20
CA LEU A 64 -5.05 1.59 -7.73
C LEU A 64 -3.60 2.00 -7.46
N ALA A 65 -2.75 1.08 -7.01
CA ALA A 65 -1.33 1.36 -6.83
C ALA A 65 -0.66 1.58 -8.19
N GLU A 66 -0.98 0.74 -9.19
CA GLU A 66 -0.51 0.92 -10.56
C GLU A 66 -0.98 2.26 -11.14
N LEU A 67 -2.28 2.57 -11.04
CA LEU A 67 -2.84 3.82 -11.54
C LEU A 67 -2.20 5.05 -10.89
N ARG A 68 -1.99 5.06 -9.56
CA ARG A 68 -1.29 6.14 -8.84
C ARG A 68 0.15 6.31 -9.27
N TRP A 69 0.79 5.23 -9.73
CA TRP A 69 2.16 5.26 -10.23
C TRP A 69 2.27 5.76 -11.67
N THR A 70 1.32 5.41 -12.54
CA THR A 70 1.36 5.72 -13.97
C THR A 70 0.69 7.05 -14.32
N ASP A 71 -0.41 7.39 -13.66
CA ASP A 71 -1.18 8.60 -13.94
C ASP A 71 -0.58 9.81 -13.21
N PRO A 72 -0.11 10.85 -13.95
CA PRO A 72 0.40 12.08 -13.34
C PRO A 72 -0.65 12.87 -12.55
N THR A 73 -1.94 12.78 -12.90
CA THR A 73 -3.02 13.49 -12.18
C THR A 73 -3.20 12.95 -10.76
N LEU A 74 -2.81 11.70 -10.54
CA LEU A 74 -2.84 11.02 -9.23
C LEU A 74 -1.50 11.06 -8.49
N ALA A 75 -0.52 11.84 -8.98
CA ALA A 75 0.81 11.93 -8.37
C ALA A 75 0.78 12.41 -6.91
N HIS A 76 -0.26 13.14 -6.48
CA HIS A 76 -0.47 13.56 -5.10
C HIS A 76 -0.71 12.38 -4.12
N TYR A 77 -1.01 11.18 -4.62
CA TYR A 77 -1.03 9.95 -3.82
C TYR A 77 0.34 9.27 -3.72
N ARG A 78 1.40 9.85 -4.30
CA ARG A 78 2.78 9.39 -4.09
C ARG A 78 3.36 10.09 -2.86
N ILE A 79 3.89 9.29 -1.96
CA ILE A 79 4.39 9.68 -0.64
C ILE A 79 5.88 9.37 -0.56
N PRO A 80 6.64 10.03 0.32
CA PRO A 80 7.98 9.58 0.67
C PRO A 80 7.97 8.15 1.24
N ILE A 81 8.97 7.32 0.89
CA ILE A 81 9.10 5.95 1.40
C ILE A 81 9.15 5.93 2.93
N SER A 82 9.76 6.94 3.56
CA SER A 82 9.82 7.09 5.01
C SER A 82 8.44 7.16 5.68
N HIS A 83 7.38 7.51 4.93
CA HIS A 83 6.02 7.63 5.46
C HIS A 83 5.20 6.33 5.32
N LEU A 84 5.74 5.27 4.72
CA LEU A 84 5.00 4.02 4.46
C LEU A 84 4.42 3.37 5.73
N ALA A 85 5.15 3.39 6.84
CA ALA A 85 4.66 2.82 8.10
C ALA A 85 3.39 3.54 8.60
N ARG A 86 3.43 4.87 8.60
CA ARG A 86 2.29 5.70 8.99
C ARG A 86 1.09 5.48 8.07
N HIS A 87 1.28 5.54 6.76
CA HIS A 87 0.18 5.39 5.82
C HIS A 87 -0.41 3.97 5.79
N ARG A 88 0.36 2.92 6.08
CA ARG A 88 -0.20 1.57 6.31
C ARG A 88 -1.15 1.56 7.50
N GLY A 89 -0.77 2.19 8.61
CA GLY A 89 -1.63 2.32 9.79
C GLY A 89 -2.92 3.10 9.49
N GLU A 90 -2.81 4.23 8.79
CA GLU A 90 -3.98 5.02 8.36
C GLU A 90 -4.97 4.21 7.52
N VAL A 91 -4.46 3.48 6.50
CA VAL A 91 -5.32 2.64 5.63
C VAL A 91 -6.00 1.54 6.43
N LEU A 92 -5.29 0.86 7.35
CA LEU A 92 -5.90 -0.16 8.21
C LEU A 92 -6.96 0.42 9.13
N ALA A 93 -6.75 1.63 9.66
CA ALA A 93 -7.73 2.34 10.49
C ALA A 93 -9.00 2.72 9.69
N GLU A 94 -8.83 3.22 8.46
CA GLU A 94 -9.93 3.55 7.54
C GLU A 94 -10.80 2.31 7.19
N LEU A 95 -10.15 1.17 6.98
CA LEU A 95 -10.85 -0.10 6.72
C LEU A 95 -11.63 -0.56 7.97
N ALA A 96 -11.03 -0.44 9.15
CA ALA A 96 -11.68 -0.80 10.40
C ALA A 96 -12.91 0.08 10.70
N SER A 97 -12.88 1.37 10.36
CA SER A 97 -14.04 2.26 10.53
C SER A 97 -15.18 2.00 9.55
N THR A 98 -14.89 1.36 8.42
CA THR A 98 -15.90 1.07 7.37
C THR A 98 -16.56 -0.29 7.57
N ALA A 99 -15.97 -1.16 8.40
CA ALA A 99 -16.53 -2.47 8.69
C ALA A 99 -17.83 -2.35 9.52
N PRO A 100 -18.93 -3.01 9.11
CA PRO A 100 -20.15 -3.01 9.91
C PRO A 100 -19.90 -3.68 11.26
N SER A 101 -20.37 -3.05 12.34
CA SER A 101 -20.35 -3.65 13.68
C SER A 101 -21.21 -4.91 13.68
N THR A 102 -20.61 -6.09 13.52
CA THR A 102 -21.30 -7.34 13.80
C THR A 102 -21.57 -7.41 15.29
N SER A 103 -22.77 -7.02 15.69
CA SER A 103 -23.27 -7.23 17.04
C SER A 103 -23.42 -8.75 17.23
N ILE A 104 -22.59 -9.33 18.09
CA ILE A 104 -22.77 -10.72 18.52
C ILE A 104 -23.98 -10.69 19.47
N ALA A 105 -25.12 -11.17 19.00
CA ALA A 105 -26.26 -11.45 19.88
C ALA A 105 -25.85 -12.58 20.83
N ALA A 106 -26.09 -12.35 22.12
CA ALA A 106 -25.72 -13.22 23.25
C ALA A 106 -26.50 -14.53 23.28
#